data_AF-A0A1H9P3D7-F1
#
_entry.id   AF-A0A1H9P3D7-F1
#
_cell.length_a   1.000
_cell.length_b   1.000
_cell.length_c   1.000
_cell.angle_alpha   90.00
_cell.angle_beta   90.00
_cell.angle_gamma   90.00
#
_symmetry.space_group_name_H-M   'P 1'
#
loop_
_entity.id
_entity.type
_entity.pdbx_description
1 polymer ?
#
loop_
_entity_poly.entity_id
_entity_poly.type
_entity_poly.pdbx_seq_one_letter_code
_entity_poly.pdbx_strand_id
1 'polypeptide(L)'
;MLGWELRSYQEALGLDATVIMDRGIPDVVGYLALCGLPVPAHIETAARLHPYGKRVFLAPYWDEIFTRDAERKQDREEAEQTGQVMAETYTRLGYEVVELPLAGIHERADFIAASWKTL
;
A
#
# COMPACT_ATOMS: atom_id res chain seq x y z
N MET A 1 11.35 -3.84 9.72
CA MET A 1 10.12 -3.68 8.92
C MET A 1 9.74 -4.99 8.24
N LEU A 2 10.55 -5.53 7.31
CA LEU A 2 10.23 -6.76 6.57
C LEU A 2 9.76 -7.96 7.40
N GLY A 3 10.39 -8.26 8.54
CA GLY A 3 10.00 -9.41 9.37
C GLY A 3 8.57 -9.34 9.93
N TRP A 4 8.04 -8.14 10.16
CA TRP A 4 6.64 -7.95 10.57
C TRP A 4 5.69 -8.22 9.40
N GLU A 5 6.02 -7.71 8.21
CA GLU A 5 5.21 -7.95 7.00
C GLU A 5 5.13 -9.43 6.63
N LEU A 6 6.26 -10.16 6.75
CA LEU A 6 6.29 -11.60 6.52
C LEU A 6 5.44 -12.38 7.53
N ARG A 7 5.41 -11.94 8.78
CA ARG A 7 4.53 -12.53 9.81
C ARG A 7 3.06 -12.30 9.46
N SER A 8 2.67 -11.05 9.19
CA SER A 8 1.28 -10.70 8.85
C SER A 8 0.81 -11.48 7.61
N TYR A 9 1.69 -11.62 6.60
CA TYR A 9 1.42 -12.43 5.41
C TYR A 9 1.19 -13.91 5.75
N GLN A 10 2.03 -14.51 6.60
CA GLN A 10 1.88 -15.89 7.04
C GLN A 10 0.61 -16.11 7.87
N GLU A 11 0.28 -15.18 8.76
CA GLU A 11 -0.95 -15.21 9.55
C GLU A 11 -2.19 -15.15 8.64
N ALA A 12 -2.17 -14.27 7.62
CA ALA A 12 -3.25 -14.16 6.64
C ALA A 12 -3.46 -15.46 5.83
N LEU A 13 -2.38 -16.16 5.44
CA LEU A 13 -2.46 -17.45 4.74
C LEU A 13 -3.07 -18.57 5.60
N GLY A 14 -3.07 -18.43 6.92
CA GLY A 14 -3.67 -19.40 7.84
C GLY A 14 -5.18 -19.24 8.03
N LEU A 15 -5.78 -18.18 7.49
CA LEU A 15 -7.20 -17.88 7.62
C LEU A 15 -7.98 -18.41 6.42
N ASP A 16 -9.12 -19.06 6.67
CA ASP A 16 -10.09 -19.44 5.63
C ASP A 16 -11.05 -18.28 5.33
N ALA A 17 -10.48 -17.12 5.00
CA ALA A 17 -11.20 -15.89 4.71
C ALA A 17 -10.36 -14.97 3.83
N THR A 18 -11.03 -14.07 3.10
CA THR A 18 -10.35 -12.95 2.43
C THR A 18 -9.82 -11.97 3.47
N VAL A 19 -8.53 -11.67 3.40
CA VAL A 19 -7.86 -10.72 4.30
C VAL A 19 -7.53 -9.44 3.55
N ILE A 20 -7.93 -8.31 4.12
CA ILE A 20 -7.50 -6.99 3.65
C ILE A 20 -6.28 -6.61 4.46
N MET A 21 -5.20 -6.28 3.76
CA MET A 21 -3.96 -5.82 4.38
C MET A 21 -3.86 -4.31 4.25
N ASP A 22 -3.73 -3.61 5.38
CA ASP A 22 -3.28 -2.22 5.40
C ASP A 22 -1.75 -2.24 5.35
N ARG A 23 -1.21 -2.00 4.16
CA ARG A 23 0.21 -2.14 3.78
C ARG A 23 0.71 -3.58 3.67
N GLY A 24 1.90 -3.74 3.13
CA GLY A 24 2.58 -5.02 3.02
C GLY A 24 4.06 -4.93 2.66
N ILE A 25 4.62 -6.04 2.19
CA ILE A 25 6.03 -6.11 1.78
C ILE A 25 6.40 -5.06 0.71
N PRO A 26 5.55 -4.76 -0.31
CA PRO A 26 5.80 -3.67 -1.25
C PRO A 26 6.02 -2.30 -0.60
N ASP A 27 5.35 -1.96 0.51
CA ASP A 27 5.58 -0.69 1.22
C ASP A 27 7.02 -0.58 1.72
N VAL A 28 7.62 -1.68 2.18
CA VAL A 28 9.02 -1.67 2.65
C VAL A 28 9.96 -1.28 1.51
N VAL A 29 9.68 -1.78 0.30
CA VAL A 29 10.40 -1.40 -0.93
C VAL A 29 10.19 0.08 -1.24
N GLY A 30 8.94 0.54 -1.21
CA GLY A 30 8.58 1.92 -1.53
C GLY A 30 9.16 2.93 -0.54
N TYR A 31 9.18 2.62 0.75
CA TYR A 31 9.75 3.49 1.77
C TYR A 31 11.27 3.63 1.61
N LEU A 32 11.98 2.54 1.29
CA LEU A 32 13.41 2.61 1.00
C LEU A 32 13.68 3.48 -0.23
N ALA A 33 12.88 3.34 -1.28
CA ALA A 33 12.96 4.18 -2.47
C ALA A 33 12.69 5.66 -2.15
N LEU A 34 11.65 5.96 -1.37
CA LEU A 34 11.31 7.31 -0.90
C LEU A 34 12.47 7.95 -0.12
N CYS A 35 13.14 7.18 0.74
CA CYS A 35 14.30 7.64 1.50
C CYS A 35 15.59 7.72 0.67
N GLY A 36 15.57 7.41 -0.63
CA GLY A 36 16.77 7.35 -1.47
C GLY A 36 17.76 6.25 -1.07
N LEU A 37 17.28 5.22 -0.37
CA LEU A 37 18.09 4.10 0.09
C LEU A 37 18.02 2.95 -0.92
N PRO A 38 19.14 2.24 -1.15
CA PRO A 38 19.12 1.06 -2.01
C PRO A 38 18.23 -0.02 -1.39
N VAL A 39 17.40 -0.65 -2.22
CA VAL A 39 16.58 -1.79 -1.79
C VAL A 39 17.44 -3.04 -1.76
N PRO A 40 17.66 -3.69 -0.59
CA PRO A 40 18.45 -4.91 -0.52
C PRO A 40 17.81 -6.05 -1.31
N ALA A 41 18.63 -6.90 -1.93
CA ALA A 41 18.17 -8.00 -2.77
C ALA A 41 17.22 -8.99 -2.05
N HIS A 42 17.38 -9.18 -0.74
CA HIS A 42 16.50 -10.04 0.03
C HIS A 42 15.09 -9.44 0.21
N ILE A 43 14.94 -8.11 0.21
CA ILE A 43 13.63 -7.43 0.29
C ILE A 43 12.93 -7.52 -1.07
N GLU A 44 13.64 -7.24 -2.17
CA GLU A 44 13.14 -7.45 -3.53
C GLU A 44 12.70 -8.90 -3.75
N THR A 45 13.46 -9.86 -3.23
CA THR A 45 13.11 -11.28 -3.30
C THR A 45 11.88 -11.60 -2.46
N ALA A 46 11.78 -11.05 -1.25
CA ALA A 46 10.60 -11.23 -0.41
C ALA A 46 9.32 -10.72 -1.08
N ALA A 47 9.38 -9.53 -1.71
CA ALA A 47 8.25 -8.94 -2.42
C ALA A 47 7.74 -9.81 -3.59
N ARG A 48 8.65 -10.55 -4.25
CA ARG A 48 8.28 -11.48 -5.34
C ARG A 48 7.76 -12.82 -4.83
N LEU A 49 8.28 -13.33 -3.72
CA LEU A 49 7.94 -14.65 -3.19
C LEU A 49 6.65 -14.67 -2.37
N HIS A 50 6.16 -13.50 -1.94
CA HIS A 50 4.97 -13.37 -1.09
C HIS A 50 3.99 -12.38 -1.76
N PRO A 51 3.40 -12.75 -2.92
CA PRO A 51 2.54 -11.87 -3.68
C PRO A 51 1.19 -11.66 -2.98
N TYR A 52 0.66 -10.45 -3.07
CA TYR A 52 -0.70 -10.12 -2.66
C TYR A 52 -1.67 -10.30 -3.85
N GLY A 53 -2.95 -9.99 -3.65
CA GLY A 53 -3.90 -9.88 -4.74
C GLY A 53 -3.40 -8.92 -5.83
N LYS A 54 -3.67 -9.23 -7.11
CA LYS A 54 -3.17 -8.46 -8.25
C LYS A 54 -3.60 -6.99 -8.21
N ARG A 55 -4.80 -6.72 -7.72
CA ARG A 55 -5.36 -5.38 -7.56
C ARG A 55 -5.10 -4.86 -6.15
N VAL A 56 -4.54 -3.65 -6.06
CA VAL A 56 -4.28 -2.95 -4.79
C VAL A 56 -4.98 -1.61 -4.80
N PHE A 57 -5.47 -1.18 -3.64
CA PHE A 57 -6.13 0.11 -3.49
C PHE A 57 -5.17 1.12 -2.87
N LEU A 58 -5.01 2.27 -3.52
CA LEU A 58 -4.18 3.37 -3.03
C LEU A 58 -5.07 4.56 -2.68
N ALA A 59 -4.92 5.12 -1.49
CA ALA A 59 -5.50 6.42 -1.17
C ALA A 59 -4.53 7.50 -1.69
N PRO A 60 -4.86 8.23 -2.78
CA PRO A 60 -3.96 9.26 -3.29
C PRO A 60 -3.86 10.44 -2.31
N TYR A 61 -2.79 11.23 -2.43
CA TYR A 61 -2.68 12.50 -1.72
C TYR A 61 -3.87 13.40 -2.08
N TRP A 62 -4.46 14.05 -1.07
CA TRP A 62 -5.64 14.88 -1.23
C TRP A 62 -5.51 16.14 -0.37
N ASP A 63 -5.16 17.26 -1.00
CA ASP A 63 -4.83 18.51 -0.30
C ASP A 63 -5.99 19.04 0.54
N GLU A 64 -7.23 18.92 0.05
CA GLU A 64 -8.43 19.45 0.68
C GLU A 64 -8.74 18.81 2.05
N ILE A 65 -8.26 17.58 2.28
CA ILE A 65 -8.41 16.89 3.57
C ILE A 65 -7.06 16.68 4.28
N PHE A 66 -5.96 17.10 3.68
CA PHE A 66 -4.64 16.91 4.26
C PHE A 66 -4.44 17.84 5.46
N THR A 67 -4.19 17.23 6.60
CA THR A 67 -3.77 17.92 7.80
C THR A 67 -2.75 17.08 8.54
N ARG A 68 -1.79 17.74 9.19
CA ARG A 68 -0.89 17.09 10.13
C ARG A 68 -1.64 16.81 11.43
N ASP A 69 -1.38 15.65 12.01
CA ASP A 69 -1.90 15.24 13.31
C ASP A 69 -0.87 14.38 14.04
N ALA A 70 -1.27 13.71 15.13
CA ALA A 70 -0.36 12.87 15.92
C ALA A 70 0.27 11.72 15.09
N GLU A 71 -0.41 11.30 14.02
CA GLU A 71 0.00 10.20 13.15
C GLU A 71 0.58 10.72 11.83
N ARG A 72 -0.06 11.71 11.18
CA ARG A 72 0.40 12.34 9.94
C ARG A 72 1.44 13.42 10.24
N LYS A 73 2.70 13.01 10.23
CA LYS A 73 3.86 13.88 10.53
C LYS A 73 4.54 14.46 9.29
N GLN A 74 4.29 13.94 8.10
CA GLN A 74 4.87 14.45 6.86
C GLN A 74 4.33 15.84 6.52
N ASP A 75 5.11 16.67 5.85
CA ASP A 75 4.56 17.86 5.21
C ASP A 75 3.81 17.52 3.91
N ARG A 76 3.23 18.52 3.25
CA ARG A 76 2.43 18.31 2.04
C ARG A 76 3.24 17.70 0.91
N GLU A 77 4.45 18.20 0.69
CA GLU A 77 5.34 17.74 -0.38
C GLU A 77 5.80 16.31 -0.13
N GLU A 78 6.19 16.00 1.10
CA GLU A 78 6.54 14.65 1.53
C GLU A 78 5.38 13.67 1.37
N ALA A 79 4.15 14.08 1.72
CA ALA A 79 2.96 13.23 1.61
C ALA A 79 2.57 12.97 0.15
N GLU A 80 2.65 14.00 -0.71
CA GLU A 80 2.42 13.87 -2.15
C GLU A 80 3.47 12.94 -2.79
N GLN A 81 4.75 13.15 -2.51
CA GLN A 81 5.83 12.27 -2.98
C GLN A 81 5.66 10.84 -2.49
N THR A 82 5.20 10.65 -1.24
CA THR A 82 4.92 9.31 -0.71
C THR A 82 3.87 8.60 -1.55
N GLY A 83 2.76 9.27 -1.88
CA GLY A 83 1.72 8.71 -2.74
C GLY A 83 2.25 8.28 -4.11
N GLN A 84 3.05 9.13 -4.75
CA GLN A 84 3.67 8.87 -6.05
C GLN A 84 4.63 7.67 -5.99
N VAL A 85 5.55 7.64 -5.02
CA VAL A 85 6.53 6.55 -4.87
C VAL A 85 5.84 5.22 -4.58
N MET A 86 4.75 5.22 -3.79
CA MET A 86 3.97 4.00 -3.57
C MET A 86 3.33 3.51 -4.87
N ALA A 87 2.62 4.38 -5.60
CA ALA A 87 2.01 4.01 -6.88
C ALA A 87 3.04 3.41 -7.87
N GLU A 88 4.21 4.05 -8.00
CA GLU A 88 5.30 3.59 -8.85
C GLU A 88 5.86 2.23 -8.38
N THR A 89 6.06 2.07 -7.07
CA THR A 89 6.59 0.83 -6.50
C THR A 89 5.67 -0.35 -6.76
N TYR A 90 4.38 -0.19 -6.47
CA TYR A 90 3.40 -1.25 -6.70
C TYR A 90 3.28 -1.58 -8.20
N THR A 91 3.25 -0.57 -9.06
CA THR A 91 3.22 -0.77 -10.52
C THR A 91 4.45 -1.52 -11.00
N ARG A 92 5.65 -1.16 -10.54
CA ARG A 92 6.92 -1.82 -10.88
C ARG A 92 6.94 -3.29 -10.44
N LEU A 93 6.29 -3.61 -9.33
CA LEU A 93 6.16 -4.99 -8.83
C LEU A 93 5.04 -5.78 -9.53
N GLY A 94 4.32 -5.17 -10.48
CA GLY A 94 3.33 -5.83 -11.33
C GLY A 94 1.89 -5.78 -10.81
N TYR A 95 1.61 -4.94 -9.82
CA TYR A 95 0.26 -4.75 -9.29
C TYR A 95 -0.55 -3.76 -10.15
N GLU A 96 -1.86 -3.96 -10.19
CA GLU A 96 -2.83 -3.00 -10.70
C GLU A 96 -3.22 -2.04 -9.57
N VAL A 97 -2.67 -0.83 -9.61
CA VAL A 97 -2.98 0.22 -8.64
C VAL A 97 -4.32 0.85 -9.00
N VAL A 98 -5.29 0.74 -8.09
CA VAL A 98 -6.60 1.37 -8.19
C VAL A 98 -6.65 2.49 -7.17
N GLU A 99 -6.66 3.73 -7.63
CA GLU A 99 -6.80 4.88 -6.76
C GLU A 99 -8.22 4.95 -6.20
N LEU A 100 -8.32 5.19 -4.89
CA LEU A 100 -9.59 5.45 -4.24
C LEU A 100 -10.12 6.81 -4.66
N PRO A 101 -11.45 6.97 -4.81
CA PRO A 101 -12.04 8.25 -5.14
C PRO A 101 -11.77 9.29 -4.04
N LEU A 102 -11.60 10.55 -4.44
CA LEU A 102 -11.51 11.71 -3.54
C LEU A 102 -12.89 12.02 -2.96
N ALA A 103 -13.32 11.17 -2.04
CA ALA A 103 -14.69 11.06 -1.57
C ALA A 103 -14.73 10.82 -0.04
N GLY A 104 -15.93 10.83 0.52
CA GLY A 104 -16.15 10.53 1.93
C GLY A 104 -15.71 9.11 2.32
N ILE A 105 -15.50 8.88 3.62
CA ILE A 105 -15.03 7.58 4.14
C ILE A 105 -15.94 6.43 3.70
N HIS A 106 -17.27 6.61 3.81
CA HIS A 106 -18.25 5.59 3.42
C HIS A 106 -18.19 5.27 1.93
N GLU A 107 -18.11 6.28 1.06
CA GLU A 107 -18.05 6.09 -0.39
C GLU A 107 -16.77 5.34 -0.82
N ARG A 108 -15.62 5.63 -0.18
CA ARG A 108 -14.38 4.88 -0.42
C ARG A 108 -14.48 3.43 0.05
N ALA A 109 -15.12 3.18 1.20
CA ALA A 109 -15.33 1.82 1.70
C ALA A 109 -16.27 1.03 0.77
N ASP A 110 -17.35 1.65 0.30
CA ASP A 110 -18.28 1.06 -0.66
C ASP A 110 -17.60 0.77 -2.00
N PHE A 111 -16.70 1.65 -2.45
CA PHE A 111 -15.90 1.44 -3.67
C PHE A 111 -15.00 0.19 -3.56
N ILE A 112 -14.30 0.03 -2.43
CA ILE A 112 -13.51 -1.19 -2.16
C ILE A 112 -14.44 -2.40 -2.12
N ALA A 113 -15.58 -2.29 -1.44
CA ALA A 113 -16.51 -3.40 -1.26
C ALA A 113 -17.16 -3.89 -2.56
N ALA A 114 -17.51 -2.95 -3.45
CA ALA A 114 -18.05 -3.27 -4.76
C ALA A 114 -17.02 -3.98 -5.65
N SER A 115 -15.72 -3.67 -5.47
CA SER A 115 -14.64 -4.23 -6.27
C SER A 115 -14.41 -5.73 -6.01
N TRP A 116 -14.87 -6.28 -4.87
CA TRP A 116 -14.77 -7.72 -4.57
C TRP A 116 -15.64 -8.61 -5.45
N LYS A 117 -16.71 -8.10 -6.07
CA LYS A 117 -17.57 -8.91 -6.94
C LYS A 117 -16.91 -9.29 -8.27
N THR A 118 -15.70 -8.77 -8.52
CA THR A 118 -14.96 -8.91 -9.79
C THR A 118 -13.56 -9.51 -9.62
N LEU A 119 -13.22 -9.95 -8.39
CA LEU A 119 -12.00 -10.69 -8.07
C LEU A 119 -12.31 -12.19 -8.01
#